data_AF-A0AB33JT25-F1
#
_entry.id   AF-A0AB33JT25-F1
#
_cell.length_a   1.000
_cell.length_b   1.000
_cell.length_c   1.000
_cell.angle_alpha   90.00
_cell.angle_beta   90.00
_cell.angle_gamma   90.00
#
_symmetry.space_group_name_H-M   'P 1'
#
loop_
_entity.id
_entity.type
_entity.pdbx_description
1 polymer ?
#
loop_
_entity_poly.entity_id
_entity_poly.type
_entity_poly.pdbx_seq_one_letter_code
_entity_poly.pdbx_strand_id
1 'polypeptide(L)'
;MERIKKVVFLILLIFASFQVTGLAANGLKAVPNSKQVDWNPVMDAIIQVESRGDSKAKSGNSVGAMQITPILVAECNQILKRKKSKKRFKLSDRFSISKSKEMFILFQSAHNPLNDIERAIRSWNGGLHFSVKRTQRYLEKVMNVMK
;
A
#
# COMPACT_ATOMS: atom_id res chain seq x y z
N MET A 1 57.87 16.24 20.38
CA MET A 1 57.09 15.06 20.81
C MET A 1 56.05 15.37 21.88
N GLU A 2 56.34 16.23 22.87
CA GLU A 2 55.40 16.58 23.95
C GLU A 2 54.08 17.23 23.49
N ARG A 3 54.11 18.11 22.48
CA ARG A 3 52.88 18.74 21.93
C ARG A 3 51.98 17.76 21.17
N ILE A 4 52.57 16.81 20.45
CA ILE A 4 51.82 15.78 19.70
C ILE A 4 51.20 14.77 20.67
N LYS A 5 51.94 14.37 21.72
CA LYS A 5 51.40 13.53 22.80
C LYS A 5 50.20 14.19 23.49
N LYS A 6 50.27 15.51 23.77
CA LYS A 6 49.14 16.25 24.35
C LYS A 6 47.92 16.34 23.42
N VAL A 7 48.11 16.55 22.12
CA VAL A 7 47.00 16.59 21.15
C VAL A 7 46.37 15.20 20.96
N VAL A 8 47.18 14.14 20.92
CA VAL A 8 46.67 12.75 20.84
C VAL A 8 45.94 12.35 22.13
N PHE A 9 46.44 12.76 23.29
CA PHE A 9 45.76 12.54 24.58
C PHE A 9 44.45 13.34 24.71
N LEU A 10 44.39 14.55 24.13
CA LEU A 10 43.17 15.37 24.10
C LEU A 10 42.10 14.77 23.18
N ILE A 11 42.49 14.19 22.04
CA ILE A 11 41.57 13.52 21.10
C ILE A 11 41.03 12.20 21.68
N LEU A 12 41.85 11.44 22.41
CA LEU A 12 41.41 10.21 23.09
C LEU A 12 40.44 10.47 24.25
N LEU A 13 40.52 11.63 24.92
CA LEU A 13 39.57 12.03 25.97
C LEU A 13 38.20 12.49 25.43
N ILE A 14 38.14 12.96 24.18
CA ILE A 14 36.88 13.37 23.52
C ILE A 14 36.09 12.14 23.01
N PHE A 15 36.76 11.01 22.75
CA PHE A 15 36.10 9.74 22.38
C PHE A 15 35.60 8.92 23.58
N ALA A 16 36.05 9.23 24.80
CA ALA A 16 35.66 8.50 26.01
C ALA A 16 34.38 9.02 26.70
N SER A 17 33.76 10.09 26.17
CA SER A 17 32.58 10.74 26.76
C SER A 17 31.33 10.70 25.89
N PHE A 18 31.31 9.92 24.81
CA PHE A 18 30.05 9.55 24.15
C PHE A 18 29.37 8.44 24.96
N GLN A 19 28.86 8.80 26.15
CA GLN A 19 27.82 8.02 26.77
C GLN A 19 26.60 8.09 25.86
N VAL A 20 26.32 6.98 25.17
CA VAL A 20 25.03 6.76 24.53
C VAL A 20 24.01 6.70 25.67
N THR A 21 23.45 7.85 26.03
CA THR A 21 22.20 7.91 26.75
C THR A 21 21.13 7.36 25.82
N GLY A 22 20.90 6.06 25.91
CA GLY A 22 19.70 5.45 25.34
C GLY A 22 18.51 6.11 26.02
N LEU A 23 17.90 7.10 25.36
CA LEU A 23 16.54 7.50 25.70
C LEU A 23 15.69 6.25 25.51
N ALA A 24 15.31 5.65 26.63
CA ALA A 24 14.15 4.79 26.70
C ALA A 24 13.03 5.54 25.97
N ALA A 25 12.54 4.95 24.88
CA ALA A 25 11.33 5.42 24.24
C ALA A 25 10.21 5.24 25.26
N ASN A 26 9.99 6.28 26.08
CA ASN A 26 8.77 6.47 26.84
C ASN A 26 7.64 6.20 25.88
N GLY A 27 6.84 5.18 26.23
CA GLY A 27 5.90 4.52 25.36
C GLY A 27 5.30 5.49 24.35
N LEU A 28 5.65 5.29 23.08
CA LEU A 28 4.68 5.50 22.02
C LEU A 28 3.47 4.70 22.50
N LYS A 29 2.50 5.40 23.10
CA LYS A 29 1.20 4.85 23.39
C LYS A 29 0.82 4.15 22.10
N ALA A 30 0.78 2.82 22.14
CA ALA A 30 0.30 2.03 21.03
C ALA A 30 -1.05 2.66 20.67
N VAL A 31 -1.10 3.30 19.50
CA VAL A 31 -2.35 3.83 18.97
C VAL A 31 -3.31 2.65 19.05
N PRO A 32 -4.43 2.81 19.78
CA PRO A 32 -5.25 1.68 20.18
C PRO A 32 -5.66 0.93 18.92
N ASN A 33 -5.20 -0.31 18.85
CA ASN A 33 -5.56 -1.38 17.92
C ASN A 33 -6.48 -0.89 16.79
N SER A 34 -5.90 -0.43 15.68
CA SER A 34 -6.70 -0.12 14.50
C SER A 34 -7.48 -1.39 14.18
N LYS A 35 -8.81 -1.33 14.26
CA LYS A 35 -9.66 -2.41 13.74
C LYS A 35 -9.14 -2.72 12.34
N GLN A 36 -8.56 -3.90 12.16
CA GLN A 36 -8.10 -4.34 10.86
C GLN A 36 -9.32 -4.33 9.94
N VAL A 37 -9.34 -3.43 8.96
CA VAL A 37 -10.45 -3.32 8.03
C VAL A 37 -10.53 -4.63 7.25
N ASP A 38 -11.68 -5.30 7.33
CA ASP A 38 -11.97 -6.44 6.46
C ASP A 38 -12.28 -5.90 5.05
N TRP A 39 -11.34 -6.12 4.15
CA TRP A 39 -11.47 -5.68 2.76
C TRP A 39 -12.28 -6.67 1.90
N ASN A 40 -12.64 -7.86 2.41
CA ASN A 40 -13.36 -8.84 1.61
C ASN A 40 -14.70 -8.32 1.07
N PRO A 41 -15.58 -7.69 1.89
CA PRO A 41 -16.82 -7.13 1.37
C PRO A 41 -16.60 -6.09 0.25
N VAL A 42 -15.58 -5.25 0.38
CA VAL A 42 -15.21 -4.25 -0.63
C VAL A 42 -14.70 -4.93 -1.91
N MET A 43 -13.80 -5.89 -1.79
CA MET A 43 -13.24 -6.60 -2.94
C MET A 43 -14.27 -7.45 -3.67
N ASP A 44 -15.18 -8.12 -2.95
CA ASP A 44 -16.24 -8.93 -3.54
C ASP A 44 -17.27 -8.06 -4.26
N ALA A 45 -17.62 -6.90 -3.70
CA ALA A 45 -18.47 -5.92 -4.36
C ALA A 45 -17.81 -5.31 -5.62
N ILE A 46 -16.51 -5.01 -5.57
CA ILE A 46 -15.74 -4.58 -6.75
C ILE A 46 -15.76 -5.67 -7.84
N ILE A 47 -15.49 -6.94 -7.48
CA ILE A 47 -15.52 -8.06 -8.44
C ILE A 47 -16.90 -8.14 -9.13
N GLN A 48 -17.97 -8.01 -8.35
CA GLN A 48 -19.33 -8.06 -8.87
C GLN A 48 -19.61 -6.90 -9.84
N VAL A 49 -19.19 -5.67 -9.50
CA VAL A 49 -19.39 -4.48 -10.34
C VAL A 49 -18.54 -4.51 -11.61
N GLU A 50 -17.31 -5.00 -11.54
CA GLU A 50 -16.34 -4.98 -12.64
C GLU A 50 -16.60 -6.06 -13.69
N SER A 51 -16.98 -7.26 -13.25
CA SER A 51 -17.04 -8.43 -14.15
C SER A 51 -18.11 -9.44 -13.81
N ARG A 52 -18.88 -9.25 -12.72
CA ARG A 52 -19.76 -10.29 -12.16
C ARG A 52 -19.01 -11.61 -11.87
N GLY A 53 -17.74 -11.50 -11.48
CA GLY A 53 -16.90 -12.66 -11.17
C GLY A 53 -16.19 -13.30 -12.37
N ASP A 54 -16.35 -12.79 -13.59
CA ASP A 54 -15.68 -13.36 -14.76
C ASP A 54 -14.16 -13.11 -14.73
N SER A 55 -13.42 -14.15 -14.33
CA SER A 55 -11.96 -14.18 -14.31
C SER A 55 -11.30 -13.95 -15.67
N LYS A 56 -12.03 -14.05 -16.79
CA LYS A 56 -11.53 -13.86 -18.16
C LYS A 56 -12.02 -12.55 -18.81
N ALA A 57 -12.78 -11.73 -18.09
CA ALA A 57 -13.34 -10.48 -18.59
C ALA A 57 -12.25 -9.56 -19.16
N LYS A 58 -12.56 -8.85 -20.24
CA LYS A 58 -11.65 -7.92 -20.90
C LYS A 58 -12.39 -6.68 -21.39
N SER A 59 -11.91 -5.50 -20.99
CA SER A 59 -12.39 -4.21 -21.46
C SER A 59 -11.21 -3.28 -21.71
N GLY A 60 -10.92 -3.01 -22.98
CA GLY A 60 -9.69 -2.30 -23.37
C GLY A 60 -8.43 -2.98 -22.82
N ASN A 61 -7.67 -2.25 -22.00
CA ASN A 61 -6.45 -2.75 -21.35
C ASN A 61 -6.70 -3.41 -19.99
N SER A 62 -7.92 -3.30 -19.45
CA SER A 62 -8.34 -3.91 -18.19
C SER A 62 -8.74 -5.37 -18.41
N VAL A 63 -8.29 -6.26 -17.52
CA VAL A 63 -8.58 -7.69 -17.61
C VAL A 63 -8.85 -8.32 -16.24
N GLY A 64 -9.54 -9.45 -16.28
CA GLY A 64 -9.85 -10.28 -15.13
C GLY A 64 -11.00 -9.77 -14.29
N ALA A 65 -11.26 -10.49 -13.20
CA ALA A 65 -12.47 -10.28 -12.39
C ALA A 65 -12.55 -8.88 -11.75
N MET A 66 -11.40 -8.24 -11.52
CA MET A 66 -11.30 -6.89 -10.94
C MET A 66 -10.88 -5.82 -11.96
N GLN A 67 -10.89 -6.15 -13.26
CA GLN A 67 -10.57 -5.23 -14.37
C GLN A 67 -9.26 -4.44 -14.18
N ILE A 68 -8.17 -5.15 -13.88
CA ILE A 68 -6.87 -4.55 -13.58
C ILE A 68 -6.13 -4.12 -14.85
N THR A 69 -5.54 -2.92 -14.84
CA THR A 69 -4.73 -2.39 -15.95
C THR A 69 -3.24 -2.76 -15.82
N PRO A 70 -2.43 -2.68 -16.91
CA PRO A 70 -0.98 -2.84 -16.82
C PRO A 70 -0.31 -1.80 -15.90
N ILE A 71 -0.87 -0.59 -15.81
CA ILE A 71 -0.38 0.50 -14.96
C ILE A 71 -0.47 0.11 -13.49
N LEU A 72 -1.58 -0.50 -13.06
CA LEU A 72 -1.75 -0.96 -11.67
C LEU A 72 -0.76 -2.09 -11.32
N VAL A 73 -0.49 -3.00 -12.26
CA VAL A 73 0.54 -4.05 -12.09
C VAL A 73 1.92 -3.43 -11.93
N ALA A 74 2.26 -2.43 -12.76
CA ALA A 74 3.52 -1.71 -12.66
C ALA A 74 3.65 -1.00 -11.31
N GLU A 75 2.59 -0.32 -10.84
CA GLU A 75 2.59 0.36 -9.54
C GLU A 75 2.74 -0.62 -8.39
N CYS A 76 2.05 -1.76 -8.40
CA CYS A 76 2.24 -2.82 -7.42
C CYS A 76 3.70 -3.30 -7.37
N ASN A 77 4.32 -3.48 -8.54
CA ASN A 77 5.73 -3.87 -8.63
C ASN A 77 6.67 -2.77 -8.12
N GLN A 78 6.36 -1.48 -8.31
CA GLN A 78 7.12 -0.38 -7.72
C GLN A 78 6.97 -0.34 -6.20
N ILE A 79 5.77 -0.55 -5.66
CA ILE A 79 5.54 -0.68 -4.21
C ILE A 79 6.39 -1.82 -3.64
N LEU A 80 6.38 -3.00 -4.26
CA LEU A 80 7.19 -4.15 -3.81
C LEU A 80 8.69 -3.85 -3.87
N LYS A 81 9.16 -3.14 -4.91
CA LYS A 81 10.55 -2.69 -5.02
C LYS A 81 10.93 -1.74 -3.88
N ARG A 82 10.10 -0.73 -3.59
CA ARG A 82 10.30 0.20 -2.45
C ARG A 82 10.34 -0.55 -1.11
N LYS A 83 9.51 -1.58 -0.95
CA LYS A 83 9.51 -2.49 0.22
C LYS A 83 10.64 -3.53 0.22
N LYS A 84 11.60 -3.47 -0.73
CA LYS A 84 12.71 -4.44 -0.90
C LYS A 84 12.26 -5.90 -1.05
N SER A 85 11.03 -6.15 -1.48
CA SER A 85 10.53 -7.49 -1.75
C SER A 85 11.07 -8.02 -3.08
N LYS A 86 11.34 -9.33 -3.16
CA LYS A 86 11.71 -10.01 -4.41
C LYS A 86 10.51 -10.39 -5.28
N LYS A 87 9.29 -10.41 -4.72
CA LYS A 87 8.05 -10.77 -5.44
C LYS A 87 7.75 -9.77 -6.55
N ARG A 88 7.30 -10.24 -7.72
CA ARG A 88 6.79 -9.40 -8.81
C ARG A 88 5.55 -10.03 -9.45
N PHE A 89 4.55 -9.20 -9.74
CA PHE A 89 3.37 -9.58 -10.49
C PHE A 89 3.64 -9.51 -11.99
N LYS A 90 3.10 -10.48 -12.74
CA LYS A 90 3.07 -10.54 -14.20
C LYS A 90 1.74 -9.99 -14.71
N LEU A 91 1.69 -9.58 -15.98
CA LEU A 91 0.43 -9.13 -16.60
C LEU A 91 -0.65 -10.24 -16.62
N SER A 92 -0.25 -11.51 -16.69
CA SER A 92 -1.17 -12.65 -16.64
C SER A 92 -1.78 -12.88 -15.25
N ASP A 93 -1.17 -12.35 -14.19
CA ASP A 93 -1.67 -12.52 -12.82
C ASP A 93 -3.02 -11.83 -12.58
N ARG A 94 -3.37 -10.87 -13.44
CA ARG A 94 -4.65 -10.15 -13.42
C ARG A 94 -5.87 -11.06 -13.66
N PHE A 95 -5.67 -12.22 -14.29
CA PHE A 95 -6.75 -13.22 -14.48
C PHE A 95 -6.97 -14.09 -13.23
N SER A 96 -6.05 -14.06 -12.25
CA SER A 96 -6.23 -14.78 -10.98
C SER A 96 -6.95 -13.88 -9.98
N ILE A 97 -8.12 -14.32 -9.49
CA ILE A 97 -8.88 -13.59 -8.47
C ILE A 97 -8.03 -13.37 -7.21
N SER A 98 -7.33 -14.41 -6.74
CA SER A 98 -6.47 -14.31 -5.55
C SER A 98 -5.37 -13.28 -5.72
N LYS A 99 -4.65 -13.28 -6.85
CA LYS A 99 -3.59 -12.28 -7.10
C LYS A 99 -4.16 -10.88 -7.34
N SER A 100 -5.36 -10.77 -7.89
CA SER A 100 -6.08 -9.50 -8.04
C SER A 100 -6.43 -8.89 -6.69
N LYS A 101 -6.98 -9.70 -5.78
CA LYS A 101 -7.22 -9.29 -4.38
C LYS A 101 -5.92 -8.89 -3.68
N GLU A 102 -4.83 -9.63 -3.90
CA GLU A 102 -3.53 -9.26 -3.34
C GLU A 102 -3.02 -7.90 -3.86
N MET A 103 -3.14 -7.64 -5.17
CA MET A 103 -2.79 -6.34 -5.76
C MET A 103 -3.64 -5.21 -5.20
N PHE A 104 -4.95 -5.45 -4.95
CA PHE A 104 -5.82 -4.49 -4.27
C PHE A 104 -5.28 -4.13 -2.88
N ILE A 105 -5.03 -5.13 -2.02
CA ILE A 105 -4.51 -4.90 -0.67
C ILE A 105 -3.17 -4.18 -0.71
N LEU A 106 -2.27 -4.57 -1.60
CA LEU A 106 -0.96 -3.94 -1.73
C LEU A 106 -1.07 -2.47 -2.12
N PHE A 107 -1.88 -2.16 -3.14
CA PHE A 107 -2.14 -0.79 -3.60
C PHE A 107 -2.74 0.06 -2.48
N GLN A 108 -3.75 -0.46 -1.79
CA GLN A 108 -4.40 0.23 -0.67
C GLN A 108 -3.45 0.45 0.52
N SER A 109 -2.59 -0.51 0.84
CA SER A 109 -1.59 -0.37 1.91
C SER A 109 -0.59 0.77 1.66
N ALA A 110 -0.36 1.13 0.39
CA ALA A 110 0.58 2.18 0.01
C ALA A 110 -0.10 3.55 -0.13
N HIS A 111 -1.34 3.57 -0.64
CA HIS A 111 -2.00 4.79 -1.10
C HIS A 111 -3.24 5.18 -0.29
N ASN A 112 -3.65 4.37 0.69
CA ASN A 112 -4.76 4.63 1.58
C ASN A 112 -4.43 4.23 3.04
N PRO A 113 -3.44 4.88 3.69
CA PRO A 113 -2.94 4.47 5.01
C PRO A 113 -3.96 4.63 6.15
N LEU A 114 -5.03 5.42 5.93
CA LEU A 114 -6.11 5.60 6.89
C LEU A 114 -7.25 4.58 6.72
N ASN A 115 -7.12 3.64 5.77
CA ASN A 115 -8.12 2.62 5.46
C ASN A 115 -9.53 3.17 5.17
N ASP A 116 -9.61 4.30 4.47
CA ASP A 116 -10.88 4.91 4.07
C ASP A 116 -11.54 4.09 2.94
N ILE A 117 -12.75 3.58 3.18
CA ILE A 117 -13.47 2.70 2.23
C ILE A 117 -13.86 3.45 0.96
N GLU A 118 -14.37 4.68 1.08
CA GLU A 118 -14.78 5.47 -0.08
C GLU A 118 -13.59 5.79 -0.98
N ARG A 119 -12.47 6.22 -0.39
CA ARG A 119 -11.21 6.46 -1.09
C ARG A 119 -10.74 5.19 -1.79
N ALA A 120 -10.86 4.02 -1.15
CA ALA A 120 -10.49 2.73 -1.76
C ALA A 120 -11.29 2.46 -3.04
N ILE A 121 -12.60 2.65 -2.98
CA ILE A 121 -13.50 2.38 -4.10
C ILE A 121 -13.24 3.38 -5.23
N ARG A 122 -13.09 4.68 -4.90
CA ARG A 122 -12.85 5.72 -5.90
C ARG A 122 -11.47 5.63 -6.53
N SER A 123 -10.43 5.33 -5.75
CA SER A 123 -9.07 5.17 -6.28
C SER A 123 -8.94 3.95 -7.18
N TRP A 124 -9.71 2.88 -6.91
CA TRP A 124 -9.77 1.73 -7.80
C TRP A 124 -10.35 2.09 -9.17
N ASN A 125 -11.40 2.92 -9.21
CA ASN A 125 -12.03 3.34 -10.46
C ASN A 125 -11.28 4.45 -11.21
N GLY A 126 -10.77 5.46 -10.49
CA GLY A 126 -10.23 6.68 -11.07
C GLY A 126 -8.71 6.87 -10.92
N GLY A 127 -8.02 5.91 -10.29
CA GLY A 127 -6.61 6.05 -9.93
C GLY A 127 -6.39 7.02 -8.76
N LEU A 128 -5.13 7.34 -8.45
CA LEU A 128 -4.76 8.16 -7.28
C LEU A 128 -5.29 9.59 -7.31
N HIS A 129 -5.53 10.13 -8.50
CA HIS A 129 -6.07 11.49 -8.71
C HIS A 129 -7.53 11.45 -9.17
N PHE A 130 -8.31 10.52 -8.62
CA PHE A 130 -9.71 10.37 -8.98
C PHE A 130 -10.50 11.67 -8.79
N SER A 131 -11.51 11.88 -9.63
CA SER A 131 -12.49 12.95 -9.45
C SER A 131 -13.70 12.42 -8.71
N VAL A 132 -14.13 13.09 -7.64
CA VAL A 132 -15.34 12.75 -6.88
C VAL A 132 -16.56 12.68 -7.81
N LYS A 133 -16.76 13.69 -8.66
CA LYS A 133 -17.87 13.73 -9.62
C LYS A 133 -17.86 12.55 -10.60
N ARG A 134 -16.68 12.20 -11.15
CA ARG A 134 -16.57 11.11 -12.15
C ARG A 134 -16.71 9.72 -11.53
N THR A 135 -16.28 9.54 -10.28
CA THR A 135 -16.30 8.24 -9.58
C THR A 135 -17.58 8.01 -8.78
N GLN A 136 -18.46 9.00 -8.67
CA GLN A 136 -19.68 8.94 -7.86
C GLN A 136 -20.57 7.75 -8.22
N ARG A 137 -20.88 7.57 -9.52
CA ARG A 137 -21.70 6.45 -10.00
C ARG A 137 -21.07 5.09 -9.70
N TYR A 138 -19.74 5.01 -9.74
CA TYR A 138 -19.04 3.77 -9.42
C TYR A 138 -19.12 3.45 -7.93
N LEU A 139 -18.89 4.45 -7.07
CA LEU A 139 -19.06 4.32 -5.63
C LEU A 139 -20.46 3.81 -5.27
N GLU A 140 -21.50 4.43 -5.83
CA GLU A 140 -22.90 4.04 -5.58
C GLU A 140 -23.16 2.58 -5.96
N LYS A 141 -22.62 2.11 -7.10
CA LYS A 141 -22.75 0.71 -7.52
C LYS A 141 -22.11 -0.24 -6.51
N VAL A 142 -20.87 0.03 -6.09
CA VAL A 142 -20.16 -0.83 -5.13
C VAL A 142 -20.87 -0.83 -3.78
N MET A 143 -21.24 0.35 -3.27
CA MET A 143 -21.95 0.47 -2.00
C MET A 143 -23.32 -0.20 -2.02
N ASN A 144 -24.01 -0.25 -3.16
CA ASN A 144 -25.27 -0.98 -3.29
C ASN A 144 -25.09 -2.49 -3.29
N VAL A 145 -23.95 -3.01 -3.77
CA VAL A 145 -23.65 -4.46 -3.72
C VAL A 145 -23.22 -4.89 -2.31
N MET A 146 -22.63 -3.98 -1.52
CA MET A 146 -22.21 -4.27 -0.14
C MET A 146 -23.35 -4.32 0.88
N LYS A 147 -24.56 -3.87 0.52
CA LYS A 147 -25.75 -3.89 1.38
C LYS A 147 -26.34 -5.30 1.46
#